data_AF-A0A7K0QMC3-F1
#
_entry.id   AF-A0A7K0QMC3-F1
#
_cell.length_a   1.000
_cell.length_b   1.000
_cell.length_c   1.000
_cell.angle_alpha   90.00
_cell.angle_beta   90.00
_cell.angle_gamma   90.00
#
_symmetry.space_group_name_H-M   'P 1'
#
loop_
_entity.id
_entity.type
_entity.pdbx_description
1 polymer ?
#
loop_
_entity_poly.entity_id
_entity_poly.type
_entity_poly.pdbx_seq_one_letter_code
_entity_poly.pdbx_strand_id
1 'polypeptide(L)' 'MPQNEMVKRLMWMGFIAGLESLASIVAIRIAVTLWRRIYGEDPPGGDR' A
#
# COMPACT_ATOMS: atom_id res chain seq x y z
N MET A 1 -25.17 23.95 1.80
CA MET A 1 -25.23 22.78 2.71
C MET A 1 -23.79 22.37 3.10
N PRO A 2 -23.22 22.99 4.15
CA PRO A 2 -21.81 22.81 4.55
C PRO A 2 -21.44 21.39 5.00
N GLN A 3 -22.41 20.67 5.58
CA GLN A 3 -22.21 19.34 6.16
C GLN A 3 -21.84 18.27 5.12
N ASN A 4 -22.40 18.36 3.90
CA ASN A 4 -22.10 17.44 2.81
C ASN A 4 -20.61 17.50 2.42
N GLU A 5 -20.03 18.70 2.43
CA GLU A 5 -18.66 18.92 1.97
C GLU A 5 -17.64 18.45 3.01
N MET A 6 -17.98 18.55 4.30
CA MET A 6 -17.18 17.96 5.37
C MET A 6 -17.14 16.43 5.25
N VAL A 7 -18.30 15.78 5.05
CA VAL A 7 -18.38 14.32 4.88
C VAL A 7 -17.58 13.86 3.66
N LYS A 8 -17.71 14.54 2.52
CA LYS A 8 -16.93 14.22 1.31
C LYS A 8 -15.42 14.37 1.54
N ARG A 9 -14.97 15.39 2.26
CA ARG A 9 -13.54 15.54 2.61
C ARG A 9 -13.03 14.39 3.47
N LEU A 10 -13.81 13.97 4.46
CA LEU A 10 -13.44 12.83 5.31
C LEU A 10 -13.37 11.53 4.49
N MET A 11 -14.37 11.28 3.65
CA MET A 11 -14.37 10.13 2.74
C MET A 11 -13.16 10.14 1.80
N TRP A 12 -12.80 11.31 1.25
CA TRP A 12 -11.64 11.47 0.37
C TRP A 12 -10.33 11.15 1.09
N MET A 13 -10.13 11.70 2.29
CA MET A 13 -8.91 11.45 3.07
C MET A 13 -8.81 9.97 3.49
N GLY A 14 -9.93 9.36 3.91
CA GLY A 14 -9.98 7.95 4.24
C GLY A 14 -9.68 7.06 3.02
N PHE A 15 -10.20 7.43 1.85
CA PHE A 15 -9.95 6.70 0.61
C PHE A 15 -8.49 6.78 0.19
N ILE A 16 -7.87 7.97 0.23
CA ILE A 16 -6.44 8.14 -0.06
C ILE A 16 -5.60 7.30 0.91
N ALA A 17 -5.81 7.45 2.22
CA ALA A 17 -5.03 6.74 3.22
C ALA A 17 -5.15 5.20 3.07
N GLY A 18 -6.36 4.72 2.77
CA GLY A 18 -6.61 3.31 2.49
C GLY A 18 -5.86 2.83 1.25
N LEU A 19 -5.90 3.59 0.15
CA LEU A 19 -5.18 3.26 -1.07
C LEU A 19 -3.65 3.27 -0.87
N GLU A 20 -3.12 4.26 -0.16
CA GLU A 20 -1.68 4.36 0.12
C GLU A 20 -1.19 3.16 0.94
N SER A 21 -1.94 2.77 1.97
CA SER A 21 -1.63 1.60 2.78
C SER A 21 -1.63 0.31 1.94
N LEU A 22 -2.66 0.11 1.10
CA LEU A 22 -2.75 -1.05 0.22
C LEU A 22 -1.62 -1.06 -0.82
N ALA A 23 -1.33 0.09 -1.44
CA ALA A 23 -0.27 0.23 -2.41
C ALA A 23 1.09 -0.16 -1.81
N SER A 24 1.37 0.26 -0.58
CA SER A 24 2.60 -0.11 0.14
C SER A 24 2.73 -1.62 0.34
N ILE A 25 1.67 -2.28 0.82
CA ILE A 25 1.68 -3.74 1.04
C ILE A 25 1.89 -4.48 -0.29
N VAL A 26 1.15 -4.09 -1.33
CA VAL A 26 1.25 -4.72 -2.65
C VAL A 26 2.64 -4.52 -3.26
N ALA A 27 3.22 -3.32 -3.14
CA ALA A 27 4.56 -3.03 -3.63
C ALA A 27 5.61 -3.93 -2.97
N ILE A 28 5.56 -4.11 -1.65
CA ILE A 28 6.47 -5.00 -0.93
C ILE A 28 6.31 -6.45 -1.42
N ARG A 29 5.07 -6.93 -1.54
CA ARG A 29 4.78 -8.30 -2.00
C ARG A 29 5.31 -8.55 -3.42
N ILE A 30 5.13 -7.58 -4.31
CA ILE A 30 5.64 -7.65 -5.68
C ILE A 30 7.17 -7.66 -5.67
N ALA A 31 7.82 -6.76 -4.91
CA ALA A 31 9.27 -6.69 -4.81
C ALA A 31 9.87 -8.02 -4.33
N VAL A 32 9.31 -8.62 -3.27
CA VAL A 32 9.75 -9.93 -2.75
C VAL A 32 9.58 -11.02 -3.82
N THR A 33 8.44 -11.04 -4.50
CA THR A 33 8.15 -12.06 -5.52
C THR A 33 9.10 -11.94 -6.71
N LEU A 34 9.35 -10.72 -7.19
CA LEU A 34 10.27 -10.47 -8.29
C LEU A 34 11.71 -10.80 -7.89
N TRP A 35 12.13 -10.46 -6.67
CA TRP A 35 13.46 -10.80 -6.16
C TRP A 35 13.71 -12.30 -6.18
N ARG A 36 12.81 -13.07 -5.56
CA ARG A 36 12.88 -14.55 -5.58
C ARG A 36 12.87 -15.11 -7.00
N ARG A 37 12.14 -14.47 -7.92
CA ARG A 37 12.07 -14.92 -9.32
C ARG A 37 13.36 -14.66 -10.10
N ILE A 38 14.06 -13.57 -9.81
CA ILE A 38 15.31 -13.19 -10.50
C ILE A 38 16.51 -13.91 -9.89
N TYR A 39 16.60 -13.93 -8.57
CA TYR A 39 17.80 -14.38 -7.85
C TYR A 39 17.66 -15.78 -7.24
N GLY A 40 16.44 -16.30 -7.10
CA GLY A 40 16.21 -17.63 -6.51
C GLY A 40 16.40 -17.69 -4.98
N GLU A 41 16.65 -16.57 -4.34
CA GLU A 41 16.86 -16.46 -2.88
C GLU A 41 15.90 -15.43 -2.25
N ASP A 42 15.83 -15.42 -0.92
CA ASP A 42 15.04 -14.43 -0.19
C ASP A 42 15.68 -13.04 -0.24
N PRO A 43 14.86 -11.96 -0.33
CA PRO A 43 15.38 -10.60 -0.37
C PRO A 43 16.12 -10.25 0.93
N PRO A 44 17.22 -9.48 0.84
CA PRO A 44 18.02 -9.12 2.00
C PRO A 44 17.18 -8.31 3.00
N GLY A 45 16.96 -8.86 4.20
CA GLY A 45 16.16 -8.26 5.26
C GLY A 45 14.76 -8.84 5.47
N GLY A 46 14.37 -9.86 4.69
CA GLY A 46 13.11 -10.61 4.88
C GLY A 46 13.11 -11.63 6.03
N ASP A 47 14.27 -11.83 6.68
CA ASP A 47 14.52 -12.83 7.73
C ASP A 47 14.10 -12.40 9.15
N ARG A 48 13.22 -11.40 9.28
CA ARG A 48 12.69 -10.94 10.58
C ARG A 48 11.26 -11.42 10.84
#